data_AF-A0A101WPE5-F1
#
_entry.id   AF-A0A101WPE5-F1
#
_cell.length_a   1.000
_cell.length_b   1.000
_cell.length_c   1.000
_cell.angle_alpha   90.00
_cell.angle_beta   90.00
_cell.angle_gamma   90.00
#
_symmetry.space_group_name_H-M   'P 1'
#
loop_
_entity.id
_entity.type
_entity.pdbx_description
1 polymer ?
#
loop_
_entity_poly.entity_id
_entity_poly.type
_entity_poly.pdbx_seq_one_letter_code
_entity_poly.pdbx_strand_id
1 'polypeptide(L)' 'MKFTKDMTVAQILRANPKTAEVFMRYGMHCLGCPGATGESVEQAAMVHGFDGEQLLADLNNVGE' A
#
# COMPACT_ATOMS: atom_id res chain seq x y z
N MET A 1 -5.98 13.69 0.77
CA MET A 1 -5.13 13.30 1.91
C MET A 1 -3.78 12.82 1.37
N LYS A 2 -2.66 13.00 2.08
CA LYS A 2 -1.36 12.47 1.66
C LYS A 2 -0.98 11.26 2.54
N PHE A 3 -0.72 10.13 1.92
CA PHE A 3 -0.22 8.92 2.59
C PHE A 3 1.28 9.05 2.87
N THR A 4 1.74 8.38 3.93
CA THR A 4 3.15 8.33 4.34
C THR A 4 3.64 6.88 4.43
N LYS A 5 4.96 6.68 4.42
CA LYS A 5 5.58 5.34 4.38
C LYS A 5 5.35 4.48 5.64
N ASP A 6 5.05 5.15 6.75
CA ASP A 6 4.74 4.56 8.06
C ASP A 6 3.28 4.11 8.20
N MET A 7 2.40 4.52 7.29
CA MET A 7 1.02 4.02 7.27
C MET A 7 0.98 2.56 6.86
N THR A 8 0.10 1.80 7.51
CA THR A 8 -0.15 0.40 7.13
C THR A 8 -1.01 0.30 5.88
N VAL A 9 -0.86 -0.80 5.16
CA VAL A 9 -1.72 -1.13 4.02
C VAL A 9 -3.20 -1.06 4.41
N ALA A 10 -3.57 -1.56 5.59
CA ALA A 10 -4.95 -1.44 6.11
C ALA A 10 -5.41 0.01 6.29
N GLN A 11 -4.55 0.89 6.82
CA GLN A 11 -4.89 2.30 7.01
C GLN A 11 -5.14 3.00 5.67
N ILE A 12 -4.28 2.72 4.68
CA ILE A 12 -4.40 3.31 3.34
C ILE A 12 -5.65 2.80 2.62
N LEU A 13 -5.92 1.49 2.66
CA LEU A 13 -7.13 0.90 2.06
C LEU A 13 -8.42 1.42 2.69
N ARG A 14 -8.44 1.68 4.00
CA ARG A 14 -9.59 2.29 4.69
C ARG A 14 -9.78 3.75 4.29
N ALA A 15 -8.68 4.49 4.10
CA ALA A 15 -8.71 5.89 3.71
C ALA A 15 -9.11 6.08 2.25
N ASN A 16 -8.65 5.21 1.35
CA ASN A 16 -9.05 5.19 -0.06
C ASN A 16 -9.06 3.75 -0.60
N PRO A 17 -10.24 3.09 -0.72
CA PRO A 17 -10.35 1.72 -1.22
C PRO A 17 -9.83 1.51 -2.64
N LYS A 18 -9.79 2.56 -3.48
CA LYS A 18 -9.26 2.48 -4.86
C LYS A 18 -7.75 2.19 -4.90
N THR A 19 -7.05 2.43 -3.79
CA THR A 19 -5.61 2.10 -3.66
C THR A 19 -5.33 0.59 -3.71
N ALA A 20 -6.35 -0.26 -3.54
CA ALA A 20 -6.22 -1.71 -3.69
C ALA A 20 -5.61 -2.10 -5.05
N GLU A 21 -6.00 -1.43 -6.13
CA GLU A 21 -5.46 -1.70 -7.47
C GLU A 21 -3.97 -1.37 -7.56
N VAL A 22 -3.49 -0.37 -6.82
CA VAL A 22 -2.07 -0.07 -6.74
C VAL A 22 -1.35 -1.23 -6.08
N PHE A 23 -1.73 -1.62 -4.87
CA PHE A 23 -1.08 -2.74 -4.14
C PHE A 23 -1.07 -4.04 -4.96
N MET A 24 -2.14 -4.36 -5.68
CA MET A 24 -2.20 -5.54 -6.55
C MET A 24 -1.18 -5.48 -7.70
N ARG A 25 -0.96 -4.31 -8.32
CA ARG A 25 0.10 -4.13 -9.35
C ARG A 25 1.51 -4.37 -8.80
N TYR A 26 1.72 -4.12 -7.50
CA TYR A 26 2.97 -4.41 -6.80
C TYR A 26 3.05 -5.85 -6.25
N GLY A 27 2.11 -6.72 -6.63
CA GLY A 27 2.12 -8.14 -6.28
C GLY A 27 1.40 -8.47 -4.97
N MET A 28 0.85 -7.49 -4.25
CA MET A 28 0.12 -7.70 -2.99
C MET A 28 -1.33 -8.12 -3.26
N HIS A 29 -1.54 -9.30 -3.85
CA HIS A 29 -2.88 -9.82 -4.19
C HIS A 29 -3.70 -10.25 -2.97
N CYS A 30 -3.04 -10.51 -1.84
CA CYS A 30 -3.65 -11.09 -0.64
C CYS A 30 -4.13 -10.02 0.37
N LEU A 31 -4.81 -8.97 -0.07
CA LEU A 31 -5.25 -7.84 0.78
C LEU A 31 -6.35 -8.20 1.80
N GLY A 32 -6.87 -9.44 1.80
CA GLY A 32 -7.86 -9.92 2.77
C GLY A 32 -7.27 -10.56 4.03
N CYS A 33 -5.95 -10.83 4.07
CA CYS A 33 -5.30 -11.47 5.20
C CYS A 33 -4.78 -10.42 6.21
N PRO A 34 -4.97 -10.62 7.53
CA PRO A 34 -4.41 -9.72 8.55
C PRO A 34 -2.89 -9.54 8.43
N GLY A 35 -2.16 -10.57 8.00
CA GLY A 35 -0.71 -10.50 7.80
C GLY A 35 -0.31 -9.52 6.69
N ALA A 36 -1.02 -9.55 5.56
CA ALA A 36 -0.69 -8.73 4.39
C ALA A 36 -1.11 -7.25 4.52
N THR A 37 -2.01 -6.95 5.45
CA THR A 37 -2.51 -5.57 5.65
C THR A 37 -1.93 -4.86 6.87
N GLY A 38 -1.21 -5.61 7.72
CA GLY A 38 -0.57 -5.09 8.93
C GLY A 38 0.78 -4.41 8.69
N GLU A 39 1.40 -4.65 7.54
CA GLU A 39 2.69 -4.06 7.16
C GLU A 39 2.55 -2.58 6.79
N SER A 40 3.55 -1.76 7.16
CA SER A 40 3.70 -0.42 6.59
C SER A 40 4.08 -0.48 5.11
N VAL A 41 3.91 0.63 4.38
CA VAL A 41 4.38 0.74 2.99
C VAL A 41 5.87 0.42 2.87
N GLU A 42 6.68 0.92 3.80
CA GLU A 42 8.13 0.66 3.84
C GLU A 42 8.42 -0.83 4.10
N GLN A 43 7.71 -1.47 5.02
CA GLN A 43 7.87 -2.90 5.31
C GLN A 43 7.45 -3.76 4.12
N ALA A 44 6.30 -3.49 3.52
CA ALA A 44 5.82 -4.20 2.35
C ALA A 44 6.83 -4.09 1.19
N ALA A 45 7.40 -2.91 0.96
CA ALA A 45 8.45 -2.71 -0.03
C ALA A 45 9.68 -3.57 0.21
N MET A 46 10.16 -3.64 1.45
CA MET A 46 11.30 -4.49 1.79
C MET A 46 11.01 -5.99 1.66
N VAL A 47 9.84 -6.44 2.12
CA VAL A 47 9.47 -7.88 2.13
C VAL A 47 9.20 -8.39 0.71
N HIS A 48 8.59 -7.57 -0.13
CA HIS A 48 8.17 -7.95 -1.48
C HIS A 48 9.14 -7.48 -2.58
N GLY A 49 10.18 -6.71 -2.25
CA GLY A 49 11.29 -6.40 -3.14
C GLY A 49 10.99 -5.33 -4.21
N PHE A 50 10.15 -4.34 -3.89
CA PHE A 50 9.83 -3.21 -4.77
C PHE A 50 10.23 -1.87 -4.16
N ASP A 51 10.22 -0.81 -4.97
CA ASP A 51 10.57 0.53 -4.54
C ASP A 51 9.42 1.16 -3.71
N GLY A 52 9.70 1.46 -2.44
CA GLY A 52 8.71 2.02 -1.51
C GLY A 52 8.34 3.48 -1.81
N GLU A 53 9.25 4.27 -2.37
CA GLU A 53 8.97 5.65 -2.76
C GLU A 53 8.05 5.69 -3.99
N GLN A 54 8.28 4.79 -4.95
CA GLN A 54 7.42 4.66 -6.13
C GLN A 54 6.03 4.14 -5.75
N LEU A 55 5.93 3.15 -4.86
CA LEU A 55 4.64 2.71 -4.32
C LEU A 55 3.91 3.86 -3.64
N LEU A 56 4.60 4.62 -2.78
CA LEU A 56 3.99 5.75 -2.06
C LEU A 56 3.52 6.85 -3.02
N ALA A 57 4.29 7.13 -4.08
CA ALA A 57 3.91 8.08 -5.11
C ALA A 57 2.64 7.63 -5.86
N ASP A 58 2.59 6.36 -6.28
CA ASP A 58 1.43 5.80 -6.98
C ASP A 58 0.17 5.82 -6.10
N LEU A 59 0.30 5.49 -4.81
CA LEU A 59 -0.81 5.55 -3.84
C LEU A 59 -1.35 6.98 -3.68
N ASN A 60 -0.48 7.98 -3.64
CA ASN A 60 -0.85 9.38 -3.52
C ASN A 60 -1.44 9.97 -4.82
N ASN A 61 -1.22 9.34 -5.97
CA ASN A 61 -1.80 9.74 -7.26
C ASN A 61 -3.19 9.14 -7.51
N VAL A 62 -3.67 8.24 -6.65
CA VAL A 62 -5.04 7.70 -6.76
C VAL A 62 -6.04 8.79 -6.39
N GLY A 63 -6.83 9.22 -7.37
CA GLY A 63 -7.95 10.14 -7.15
C GLY A 63 -8.98 9.54 -6.18
N GLU A 64 -9.63 10.41 -5.40
CA GLU A 64 -10.73 10.03 -4.50
C GLU A 64 -11.87 9.33 -5.24
#